data_AF-X7YTA8-F1
#
_entry.id   AF-X7YTA8-F1
#
_cell.length_a   1.000
_cell.length_b   1.000
_cell.length_c   1.000
_cell.angle_alpha   90.00
_cell.angle_beta   90.00
_cell.angle_gamma   90.00
#
_symmetry.space_group_name_H-M   'P 1'
#
loop_
_entity.id
_entity.type
_entity.pdbx_description
1 polymer ?
#
loop_
_entity_poly.entity_id
_entity_poly.type
_entity_poly.pdbx_seq_one_letter_code
_entity_poly.pdbx_strand_id
1 'polypeptide(L)'
;MCERCWAQRPWPEPGSTVTRPVSRLRADAGFSPQPGRVIEDARRFYQNGELEGWIEVGDERIDIDPQRWWFGRDHSWGVRHGPGGGSLPEGTELQPAEIPDGVLYYMGIFQFDDELVHFAQRETSAGERWQFEGELLYPIDSGHEPGKIIDVEHDLKFRDELRVIRSGTFTIHRGDRSTSTIDVTPLCDFWPGLAGYMEVNGYASGYWRGTDFIDGYTVDTGDLAVIRPVSMLSETLCEVRMDGKVGHGLVEMVFMGAYPRYGYTGW
;
A
#
# COMPACT_ATOMS: atom_id res chain seq x y z
N MET A 1 13.89 10.19 -23.64
CA MET A 1 14.66 9.45 -22.61
C MET A 1 14.49 7.98 -22.93
N CYS A 2 15.58 7.24 -23.11
CA CYS A 2 15.63 5.95 -23.82
C CYS A 2 14.93 4.81 -23.05
N GLU A 3 14.03 4.07 -23.73
CA GLU A 3 13.23 2.93 -23.23
C GLU A 3 14.02 1.62 -23.00
N ARG A 4 15.34 1.64 -22.93
CA ARG A 4 16.17 0.41 -22.95
C ARG A 4 17.15 0.21 -21.79
N CYS A 5 16.79 0.62 -20.57
CA CYS A 5 17.54 0.24 -19.35
C CYS A 5 16.80 -0.74 -18.43
N TRP A 6 15.76 -1.44 -18.89
CA TRP A 6 15.00 -2.39 -18.08
C TRP A 6 15.48 -3.83 -18.24
N ALA A 7 16.59 -4.16 -17.55
CA ALA A 7 17.15 -5.50 -17.33
C ALA A 7 18.31 -5.34 -16.33
N GLN A 8 18.64 -6.17 -15.31
CA GLN A 8 18.28 -7.51 -14.85
C GLN A 8 18.99 -7.70 -13.46
N ARG A 9 18.30 -8.25 -12.44
CA ARG A 9 18.66 -8.94 -11.13
C ARG A 9 20.11 -8.92 -10.53
N PRO A 10 20.37 -9.16 -9.20
CA PRO A 10 19.51 -9.73 -8.13
C PRO A 10 19.41 -8.79 -6.87
N TRP A 11 18.63 -9.08 -5.82
CA TRP A 11 18.99 -10.02 -4.74
C TRP A 11 17.81 -10.87 -4.27
N PRO A 12 18.09 -12.15 -4.01
CA PRO A 12 17.79 -12.68 -2.68
C PRO A 12 18.93 -13.56 -2.18
N GLU A 13 19.43 -13.33 -0.96
CA GLU A 13 19.90 -14.39 -0.07
C GLU A 13 19.76 -13.97 1.40
N PRO A 14 19.37 -14.90 2.30
CA PRO A 14 19.21 -16.33 2.07
C PRO A 14 17.79 -16.74 1.61
N GLY A 15 17.70 -17.29 0.39
CA GLY A 15 16.78 -18.38 0.06
C GLY A 15 15.65 -18.19 -0.97
N SER A 16 15.06 -17.01 -1.14
CA SER A 16 13.79 -16.86 -1.88
C SER A 16 13.90 -16.09 -3.19
N THR A 17 13.63 -16.71 -4.34
CA THR A 17 13.72 -16.02 -5.64
C THR A 17 12.33 -15.64 -6.16
N VAL A 18 12.17 -14.39 -6.62
CA VAL A 18 11.02 -14.00 -7.44
C VAL A 18 11.07 -14.81 -8.74
N THR A 19 10.18 -15.78 -8.90
CA THR A 19 10.22 -16.72 -10.03
C THR A 19 9.56 -16.12 -11.25
N ARG A 20 8.38 -15.52 -11.08
CA ARG A 20 7.59 -15.02 -12.21
C ARG A 20 6.73 -13.82 -11.81
N PRO A 21 6.92 -12.63 -12.43
CA PRO A 21 5.89 -11.59 -12.36
C PRO A 21 4.65 -12.10 -13.10
N VAL A 22 3.49 -12.00 -12.47
CA VAL A 22 2.20 -12.40 -13.04
C VAL A 22 1.46 -11.19 -13.60
N SER A 23 1.67 -10.01 -13.00
CA SER A 23 1.13 -8.74 -13.48
C SER A 23 2.09 -7.58 -13.17
N ARG A 24 2.02 -6.50 -13.96
CA ARG A 24 2.77 -5.26 -13.74
C ARG A 24 1.91 -4.07 -14.07
N LEU A 25 1.95 -3.08 -13.19
CA LEU A 25 1.27 -1.80 -13.33
C LEU A 25 2.30 -0.68 -13.24
N ARG A 26 2.24 0.30 -14.14
CA ARG A 26 2.83 1.62 -13.93
C ARG A 26 1.70 2.58 -13.58
N ALA A 27 1.58 2.95 -12.31
CA ALA A 27 0.49 3.84 -11.89
C ALA A 27 0.82 5.31 -12.18
N ASP A 28 -0.23 6.13 -12.13
CA ASP A 28 -0.22 7.53 -12.50
C ASP A 28 0.62 8.41 -11.55
N ALA A 29 0.93 9.62 -12.01
CA ALA A 29 1.72 10.56 -11.24
C ALA A 29 0.91 11.09 -10.04
N GLY A 30 1.46 10.98 -8.83
CA GLY A 30 0.96 11.70 -7.66
C GLY A 30 1.44 13.14 -7.71
N PHE A 31 0.54 14.12 -7.80
CA PHE A 31 0.87 15.53 -7.80
C PHE A 31 0.14 16.24 -6.65
N SER A 32 0.89 16.81 -5.72
CA SER A 32 0.33 17.58 -4.61
C SER A 32 1.06 18.91 -4.47
N PRO A 33 0.38 20.04 -4.75
CA PRO A 33 0.93 21.36 -4.49
C PRO A 33 0.59 21.83 -3.07
N GLN A 34 1.52 22.54 -2.44
CA GLN A 34 1.25 23.47 -1.34
C GLN A 34 1.47 24.90 -1.85
N PRO A 35 0.95 25.94 -1.16
CA PRO A 35 1.28 27.32 -1.50
C PRO A 35 2.80 27.49 -1.70
N GLY A 36 3.20 27.87 -2.91
CA GLY A 36 4.58 28.14 -3.28
C GLY A 36 5.47 26.93 -3.62
N ARG A 37 5.02 25.67 -3.51
CA ARG A 37 5.86 24.49 -3.89
C ARG A 37 5.06 23.23 -4.26
N VAL A 38 5.71 22.33 -4.99
CA VAL A 38 5.23 20.96 -5.23
C VAL A 38 5.84 20.07 -4.15
N ILE A 39 5.00 19.40 -3.36
CA ILE A 39 5.45 18.51 -2.28
C ILE A 39 5.44 17.03 -2.70
N GLU A 40 4.64 16.67 -3.70
CA GLU A 40 4.66 15.32 -4.29
C GLU A 40 4.63 15.45 -5.82
N ASP A 41 5.59 14.83 -6.49
CA ASP A 41 5.62 14.48 -7.92
C ASP A 41 6.26 13.10 -8.01
N ALA A 42 5.42 12.09 -7.80
CA ALA A 42 5.85 10.71 -7.65
C ALA A 42 5.27 9.83 -8.75
N ARG A 43 6.08 8.88 -9.23
CA ARG A 43 5.65 7.75 -10.04
C ARG A 43 5.70 6.50 -9.19
N ARG A 44 4.85 5.53 -9.52
CA ARG A 44 4.81 4.25 -8.82
C ARG A 44 4.59 3.11 -9.80
N PHE A 45 5.01 1.91 -9.41
CA PHE A 45 4.67 0.70 -10.11
C PHE A 45 4.35 -0.39 -9.09
N TYR A 46 3.37 -1.22 -9.42
CA TYR A 46 3.03 -2.40 -8.62
C TYR A 46 3.33 -3.64 -9.45
N GLN A 47 3.94 -4.63 -8.82
CA GLN A 47 4.26 -5.90 -9.42
C GLN A 47 3.85 -7.02 -8.50
N ASN A 48 2.98 -7.88 -9.00
CA ASN A 48 2.55 -9.07 -8.27
C ASN A 48 3.03 -10.32 -8.99
N GLY A 49 3.19 -11.40 -8.23
CA GLY A 49 3.43 -12.70 -8.82
C GLY A 49 3.72 -13.79 -7.82
N GLU A 50 4.39 -14.81 -8.32
CA GLU A 50 4.74 -16.03 -7.59
C GLU A 50 6.19 -15.95 -7.10
N LEU A 51 6.44 -16.55 -5.94
CA LEU A 51 7.76 -16.68 -5.34
C LEU A 51 8.01 -18.14 -4.98
N GLU A 52 9.26 -18.57 -5.03
CA GLU A 52 9.70 -19.88 -4.55
C GLU A 52 11.00 -19.74 -3.74
N GLY A 53 11.28 -20.70 -2.87
CA GLY A 53 12.52 -20.75 -2.10
C GLY A 53 12.24 -20.87 -0.61
N TRP A 54 12.97 -20.12 0.21
CA TRP A 54 12.84 -20.21 1.67
C TRP A 54 13.17 -18.89 2.37
N ILE A 55 12.69 -18.76 3.61
CA ILE A 55 12.97 -17.67 4.54
C ILE A 55 13.58 -18.29 5.79
N GLU A 56 14.61 -17.67 6.35
CA GLU A 56 15.18 -18.05 7.65
C GLU A 56 14.91 -16.94 8.67
N VAL A 57 14.33 -17.32 9.81
CA VAL A 57 13.99 -16.42 10.92
C VAL A 57 14.55 -17.02 12.20
N GLY A 58 15.66 -16.45 12.69
CA GLY A 58 16.41 -17.05 13.78
C GLY A 58 16.92 -18.45 13.37
N ASP A 59 16.52 -19.48 14.11
CA ASP A 59 16.89 -20.87 13.82
C ASP A 59 15.82 -21.61 12.98
N GLU A 60 14.73 -20.95 12.59
CA GLU A 60 13.64 -21.56 11.82
C GLU A 60 13.81 -21.29 10.33
N ARG A 61 13.64 -22.35 9.53
CA ARG A 61 13.54 -22.27 8.07
C ARG A 61 12.10 -22.53 7.64
N ILE A 62 11.57 -21.60 6.85
CA ILE A 62 10.23 -21.65 6.27
C ILE A 62 10.41 -21.80 4.75
N ASP A 63 10.03 -22.96 4.21
CA ASP A 63 9.99 -23.14 2.75
C ASP A 63 8.74 -22.46 2.18
N ILE A 64 8.94 -21.72 1.08
CA ILE A 64 7.89 -20.99 0.36
C ILE A 64 7.26 -21.93 -0.66
N ASP A 65 5.96 -22.17 -0.48
CA ASP A 65 5.13 -22.91 -1.43
C ASP A 65 4.55 -21.95 -2.48
N PRO A 66 4.97 -21.99 -3.76
CA PRO A 66 4.47 -21.10 -4.81
C PRO A 66 2.98 -21.27 -5.09
N GLN A 67 2.34 -22.33 -4.59
CA GLN A 67 0.87 -22.51 -4.70
C GLN A 67 0.08 -21.80 -3.60
N ARG A 68 0.75 -21.33 -2.54
CA ARG A 68 0.11 -20.74 -1.35
C ARG A 68 0.66 -19.37 -1.00
N TRP A 69 1.72 -18.95 -1.68
CA TRP A 69 2.41 -17.70 -1.42
C TRP A 69 2.41 -16.84 -2.67
N TRP A 70 2.17 -15.56 -2.46
CA TRP A 70 2.25 -14.52 -3.48
C TRP A 70 3.14 -13.41 -2.98
N PHE A 71 3.76 -12.68 -3.91
CA PHE A 71 4.44 -11.43 -3.57
C PHE A 71 3.74 -10.26 -4.24
N GLY A 72 3.73 -9.13 -3.54
CA GLY A 72 3.48 -7.82 -4.09
C GLY A 72 4.74 -6.97 -3.91
N ARG A 73 5.06 -6.16 -4.90
CA ARG A 73 6.12 -5.16 -4.83
C ARG A 73 5.52 -3.83 -5.26
N ASP A 74 5.46 -2.90 -4.32
CA ASP A 74 5.35 -1.48 -4.61
C ASP A 74 6.74 -0.88 -4.77
N HIS A 75 6.87 0.04 -5.72
CA HIS A 75 8.03 0.89 -5.82
C HIS A 75 7.63 2.25 -6.37
N SER A 76 7.86 3.26 -5.56
CA SER A 76 7.61 4.66 -5.88
C SER A 76 8.92 5.46 -5.92
N TRP A 77 8.99 6.43 -6.83
CA TRP A 77 10.15 7.30 -7.01
C TRP A 77 9.72 8.69 -7.50
N GLY A 78 10.55 9.71 -7.26
CA GLY A 78 10.25 11.10 -7.60
C GLY A 78 10.36 12.01 -6.37
N VAL A 79 9.71 13.17 -6.42
CA VAL A 79 9.58 14.04 -5.24
C VAL A 79 8.48 13.47 -4.38
N ARG A 80 8.79 13.05 -3.15
CA ARG A 80 7.82 12.51 -2.20
C ARG A 80 7.85 13.34 -0.92
N HIS A 81 6.66 13.63 -0.41
CA HIS A 81 6.47 14.22 0.89
C HIS A 81 5.74 13.20 1.76
N GLY A 82 6.46 12.63 2.73
CA GLY A 82 5.90 11.71 3.69
C GLY A 82 6.84 10.58 4.10
N PRO A 83 6.35 9.74 5.02
CA PRO A 83 7.08 8.58 5.53
C PRO A 83 7.47 7.59 4.42
N GLY A 84 8.62 6.90 4.57
CA GLY A 84 9.10 5.89 3.61
C GLY A 84 10.04 6.40 2.50
N GLY A 85 10.48 7.67 2.54
CA GLY A 85 11.30 8.28 1.49
C GLY A 85 12.45 9.17 1.98
N GLY A 86 12.81 9.11 3.27
CA GLY A 86 13.93 9.89 3.83
C GLY A 86 13.71 11.40 3.82
N SER A 87 12.45 11.88 3.75
CA SER A 87 12.14 13.30 3.86
C SER A 87 12.54 13.80 5.26
N LEU A 88 13.73 14.40 5.36
CA LEU A 88 14.14 15.12 6.55
C LEU A 88 13.15 16.27 6.80
N PRO A 89 12.93 16.66 8.07
CA PRO A 89 12.14 17.85 8.37
C PRO A 89 12.67 19.03 7.57
N GLU A 90 11.79 19.73 6.85
CA GLU A 90 12.17 20.85 5.98
C GLU A 90 12.57 22.13 6.78
N GLY A 91 12.78 22.00 8.09
CA GLY A 91 13.04 23.09 9.01
C GLY A 91 11.79 23.88 9.40
N THR A 92 11.99 24.99 10.13
CA THR A 92 10.92 25.88 10.63
C THR A 92 10.68 27.11 9.76
N GLU A 93 11.53 27.35 8.77
CA GLU A 93 11.53 28.57 7.97
C GLU A 93 10.56 28.55 6.78
N LEU A 94 10.09 27.36 6.40
CA LEU A 94 9.09 27.22 5.33
C LEU A 94 7.70 27.59 5.82
N GLN A 95 6.82 27.94 4.87
CA GLN A 95 5.40 28.11 5.17
C GLN A 95 4.87 26.84 5.86
N PRO A 96 4.20 26.96 7.03
CA PRO A 96 3.65 25.82 7.73
C PRO A 96 2.70 25.02 6.84
N ALA A 97 2.75 23.70 6.95
CA ALA A 97 1.81 22.83 6.26
C ALA A 97 0.38 23.11 6.77
N GLU A 98 -0.57 23.17 5.86
CA GLU A 98 -1.99 23.18 6.22
C GLU A 98 -2.38 21.79 6.74
N ILE A 99 -2.93 21.75 7.96
CA ILE A 99 -3.47 20.53 8.54
C ILE A 99 -4.92 20.43 8.06
N PRO A 100 -5.30 19.40 7.28
CA PRO A 100 -6.68 19.23 6.83
C PRO A 100 -7.63 18.99 8.02
N ASP A 101 -8.95 19.03 7.81
CA ASP A 101 -9.90 18.61 8.86
C ASP A 101 -9.85 17.09 9.10
N GLY A 102 -9.45 16.34 8.08
CA GLY A 102 -9.27 14.90 8.10
C GLY A 102 -8.97 14.37 6.71
N VAL A 103 -8.44 13.15 6.68
CA VAL A 103 -7.97 12.46 5.47
C VAL A 103 -8.37 11.00 5.58
N LEU A 104 -8.96 10.49 4.51
CA LEU A 104 -9.07 9.06 4.28
C LEU A 104 -8.30 8.73 2.98
N TYR A 105 -7.24 7.96 3.12
CA TYR A 105 -6.58 7.29 2.00
C TYR A 105 -6.78 5.79 2.17
N TYR A 106 -7.10 5.14 1.06
CA TYR A 106 -7.10 3.69 0.98
C TYR A 106 -6.57 3.23 -0.37
N MET A 107 -5.94 2.07 -0.35
CA MET A 107 -5.52 1.33 -1.54
C MET A 107 -5.95 -0.13 -1.39
N GLY A 108 -6.51 -0.69 -2.45
CA GLY A 108 -6.77 -2.11 -2.57
C GLY A 108 -5.87 -2.71 -3.65
N ILE A 109 -5.12 -3.76 -3.31
CA ILE A 109 -4.44 -4.63 -4.28
C ILE A 109 -4.93 -6.04 -4.05
N PHE A 110 -5.85 -6.52 -4.89
CA PHE A 110 -6.51 -7.82 -4.71
C PHE A 110 -6.21 -8.75 -5.87
N GLN A 111 -5.60 -9.89 -5.58
CA GLN A 111 -5.31 -10.94 -6.55
C GLN A 111 -6.43 -11.99 -6.53
N PHE A 112 -7.04 -12.20 -7.69
CA PHE A 112 -7.90 -13.34 -8.02
C PHE A 112 -7.18 -14.25 -9.02
N ASP A 113 -7.76 -15.41 -9.33
CA ASP A 113 -7.13 -16.38 -10.26
C ASP A 113 -6.93 -15.80 -11.68
N ASP A 114 -7.85 -14.97 -12.16
CA ASP A 114 -7.88 -14.48 -13.53
C ASP A 114 -7.60 -12.97 -13.67
N GLU A 115 -7.64 -12.22 -12.58
CA GLU A 115 -7.41 -10.77 -12.58
C GLU A 115 -6.83 -10.27 -11.25
N LEU A 116 -6.17 -9.12 -11.32
CA LEU A 116 -5.79 -8.31 -10.18
C LEU A 116 -6.55 -7.00 -10.25
N VAL A 117 -7.24 -6.67 -9.16
CA VAL A 117 -7.94 -5.39 -8.97
C VAL A 117 -7.04 -4.47 -8.16
N HIS A 118 -6.67 -3.33 -8.73
CA HIS A 118 -5.89 -2.31 -8.03
C HIS A 118 -6.58 -0.95 -8.08
N PHE A 119 -6.68 -0.29 -6.94
CA PHE A 119 -7.09 1.10 -6.85
C PHE A 119 -6.46 1.78 -5.65
N ALA A 120 -6.28 3.09 -5.74
CA ALA A 120 -5.99 3.93 -4.57
C ALA A 120 -6.72 5.27 -4.68
N GLN A 121 -7.20 5.77 -3.55
CA GLN A 121 -8.01 6.97 -3.48
C GLN A 121 -7.66 7.79 -2.23
N ARG A 122 -7.62 9.11 -2.36
CA ARG A 122 -7.52 10.05 -1.23
C ARG A 122 -8.74 10.96 -1.21
N GLU A 123 -9.27 11.15 -0.01
CA GLU A 123 -10.48 11.93 0.26
C GLU A 123 -10.29 12.93 1.40
N THR A 124 -11.00 14.04 1.30
CA THR A 124 -11.21 14.99 2.41
C THR A 124 -12.07 14.35 3.52
N SER A 125 -12.13 15.02 4.68
CA SER A 125 -13.10 14.72 5.75
C SER A 125 -14.56 14.65 5.27
N ALA A 126 -14.92 15.39 4.22
CA ALA A 126 -16.26 15.39 3.62
C ALA A 126 -16.48 14.27 2.59
N GLY A 127 -15.49 13.42 2.34
CA GLY A 127 -15.53 12.38 1.30
C GLY A 127 -15.30 12.91 -0.11
N GLU A 128 -14.81 14.15 -0.27
CA GLU A 128 -14.47 14.68 -1.59
C GLU A 128 -13.13 14.10 -2.05
N ARG A 129 -13.14 13.44 -3.20
CA ARG A 129 -11.95 12.85 -3.80
C ARG A 129 -11.05 13.91 -4.43
N TRP A 130 -9.76 13.89 -4.09
CA TRP A 130 -8.74 14.72 -4.76
C TRP A 130 -7.66 13.92 -5.50
N GLN A 131 -7.56 12.60 -5.26
CA GLN A 131 -6.65 11.71 -6.00
C GLN A 131 -7.34 10.36 -6.23
N PHE A 132 -7.13 9.80 -7.41
CA PHE A 132 -7.62 8.48 -7.79
C PHE A 132 -6.65 7.78 -8.74
N GLU A 133 -6.45 6.49 -8.53
CA GLU A 133 -5.87 5.55 -9.48
C GLU A 133 -6.67 4.25 -9.45
N GLY A 134 -6.79 3.58 -10.61
CA GLY A 134 -7.66 2.42 -10.72
C GLY A 134 -7.43 1.60 -12.00
N GLU A 135 -6.99 0.36 -11.83
CA GLU A 135 -6.66 -0.54 -12.95
C GLU A 135 -7.05 -2.00 -12.67
N LEU A 136 -7.33 -2.72 -13.75
CA LEU A 136 -7.46 -4.17 -13.76
C LEU A 136 -6.26 -4.73 -14.51
N LEU A 137 -5.51 -5.62 -13.87
CA LEU A 137 -4.41 -6.31 -14.51
C LEU A 137 -4.79 -7.77 -14.71
N TYR A 138 -4.34 -8.33 -15.82
CA TYR A 138 -4.55 -9.74 -16.14
C TYR A 138 -3.20 -10.47 -16.13
N PRO A 139 -3.19 -11.81 -15.99
CA PRO A 139 -1.96 -12.58 -16.13
C PRO A 139 -1.23 -12.22 -17.42
N ILE A 140 0.07 -11.95 -17.35
CA ILE A 140 0.89 -11.52 -18.51
C ILE A 140 0.73 -12.47 -19.71
N ASP A 141 0.65 -13.77 -19.45
CA ASP A 141 0.53 -14.81 -20.49
C ASP A 141 -0.89 -14.88 -21.13
N SER A 142 -1.87 -14.14 -20.59
CA SER A 142 -3.23 -14.08 -21.16
C SER A 142 -3.31 -13.25 -22.44
N GLY A 143 -2.36 -12.33 -22.67
CA GLY A 143 -2.41 -11.38 -23.77
C GLY A 143 -3.52 -10.31 -23.66
N HIS A 144 -4.21 -10.23 -22.52
CA HIS A 144 -5.18 -9.16 -22.27
C HIS A 144 -4.47 -7.86 -21.91
N GLU A 145 -4.90 -6.77 -22.56
CA GLU A 145 -4.50 -5.42 -22.16
C GLU A 145 -5.09 -5.05 -20.80
N PRO A 146 -4.40 -4.24 -19.98
CA PRO A 146 -4.94 -3.73 -18.73
C PRO A 146 -6.30 -3.05 -18.89
N GLY A 147 -7.23 -3.36 -18.00
CA GLY A 147 -8.51 -2.68 -17.87
C GLY A 147 -8.40 -1.44 -16.97
N LYS A 148 -9.43 -0.60 -17.00
CA LYS A 148 -9.52 0.59 -16.15
C LYS A 148 -10.58 0.41 -15.07
N ILE A 149 -10.30 0.92 -13.89
CA ILE A 149 -11.32 1.24 -12.87
C ILE A 149 -11.49 2.75 -12.92
N ILE A 150 -12.72 3.22 -13.08
CA ILE A 150 -13.03 4.65 -13.24
C ILE A 150 -13.55 5.29 -11.95
N ASP A 151 -14.02 4.46 -11.01
CA ASP A 151 -14.49 4.92 -9.71
C ASP A 151 -14.48 3.78 -8.69
N VAL A 152 -14.37 4.13 -7.40
CA VAL A 152 -14.47 3.19 -6.28
C VAL A 152 -15.25 3.83 -5.15
N GLU A 153 -16.33 3.17 -4.74
CA GLU A 153 -17.08 3.49 -3.54
C GLU A 153 -16.68 2.52 -2.42
N HIS A 154 -16.82 2.95 -1.16
CA HIS A 154 -16.45 2.14 -0.01
C HIS A 154 -17.54 2.18 1.07
N ASP A 155 -17.86 1.04 1.68
CA ASP A 155 -18.68 0.92 2.90
C ASP A 155 -17.93 0.11 3.94
N LEU A 156 -17.11 0.82 4.73
CA LEU A 156 -16.15 0.25 5.65
C LEU A 156 -16.65 0.32 7.09
N LYS A 157 -16.28 -0.70 7.87
CA LYS A 157 -16.47 -0.73 9.31
C LYS A 157 -15.10 -0.80 9.96
N PHE A 158 -14.88 0.05 10.94
CA PHE A 158 -13.60 0.16 11.64
C PHE A 158 -13.62 -0.58 12.97
N ARG A 159 -12.43 -0.88 13.48
CA ARG A 159 -12.22 -1.38 14.84
C ARG A 159 -12.41 -0.23 15.83
N ASP A 160 -12.75 -0.55 17.07
CA ASP A 160 -13.05 0.46 18.08
C ASP A 160 -11.76 1.11 18.61
N GLU A 161 -10.66 0.34 18.64
CA GLU A 161 -9.39 0.75 19.23
C GLU A 161 -8.44 1.43 18.24
N LEU A 162 -8.67 1.25 16.94
CA LEU A 162 -7.81 1.69 15.84
C LEU A 162 -8.65 2.08 14.63
N ARG A 163 -8.17 3.08 13.88
CA ARG A 163 -8.75 3.49 12.58
C ARG A 163 -8.33 2.54 11.45
N VAL A 164 -8.57 1.24 11.67
CA VAL A 164 -8.29 0.14 10.75
C VAL A 164 -9.58 -0.66 10.55
N ILE A 165 -9.78 -1.24 9.37
CA ILE A 165 -10.98 -2.00 9.06
C ILE A 165 -11.11 -3.28 9.90
N ARG A 166 -12.36 -3.58 10.29
CA ARG A 166 -12.78 -4.92 10.77
C ARG A 166 -13.56 -5.70 9.71
N SER A 167 -14.14 -5.01 8.74
CA SER A 167 -14.88 -5.56 7.60
C SER A 167 -15.33 -4.41 6.69
N GLY A 168 -15.79 -4.72 5.48
CA GLY A 168 -16.48 -3.73 4.66
C GLY A 168 -16.56 -4.17 3.22
N THR A 169 -16.99 -3.25 2.37
CA THR A 169 -17.02 -3.47 0.93
C THR A 169 -16.36 -2.33 0.17
N PHE A 170 -15.82 -2.68 -1.00
CA PHE A 170 -15.52 -1.72 -2.05
C PHE A 170 -16.36 -2.04 -3.27
N THR A 171 -17.03 -1.06 -3.86
CA THR A 171 -17.71 -1.21 -5.15
C THR A 171 -16.88 -0.55 -6.23
N ILE A 172 -16.33 -1.36 -7.13
CA ILE A 172 -15.51 -0.89 -8.25
C ILE A 172 -16.39 -0.63 -9.46
N HIS A 173 -16.18 0.51 -10.13
CA HIS A 173 -16.77 0.84 -11.42
C HIS A 173 -15.71 0.67 -12.50
N ARG A 174 -15.95 -0.22 -13.46
CA ARG A 174 -14.99 -0.52 -14.53
C ARG A 174 -15.11 0.44 -15.70
N GLY A 175 -14.11 0.44 -16.59
CA GLY A 175 -14.08 1.30 -17.78
C GLY A 175 -15.26 1.11 -18.75
N ASP A 176 -15.89 -0.07 -18.74
CA ASP A 176 -17.13 -0.37 -19.48
C ASP A 176 -18.41 0.00 -18.72
N ARG A 177 -18.27 0.60 -17.53
CA ARG A 177 -19.34 0.97 -16.57
C ARG A 177 -20.05 -0.21 -15.92
N SER A 178 -19.54 -1.43 -16.06
CA SER A 178 -19.94 -2.53 -15.18
C SER A 178 -19.46 -2.27 -13.76
N THR A 179 -20.12 -2.89 -12.79
CA THR A 179 -19.79 -2.77 -11.37
C THR A 179 -19.57 -4.15 -10.76
N SER A 180 -18.65 -4.23 -9.81
CA SER A 180 -18.53 -5.38 -8.91
C SER A 180 -18.31 -4.91 -7.49
N THR A 181 -18.86 -5.65 -6.55
CA THR A 181 -18.65 -5.42 -5.12
C THR A 181 -17.65 -6.44 -4.59
N ILE A 182 -16.69 -5.93 -3.83
CA ILE A 182 -15.62 -6.68 -3.19
C ILE A 182 -15.92 -6.68 -1.69
N ASP A 183 -16.30 -7.83 -1.15
CA ASP A 183 -16.39 -8.03 0.30
C ASP A 183 -14.99 -8.25 0.87
N VAL A 184 -14.66 -7.55 1.95
CA VAL A 184 -13.33 -7.57 2.57
C VAL A 184 -13.37 -8.19 3.95
N THR A 185 -12.57 -9.24 4.15
CA THR A 185 -12.39 -9.93 5.43
C THR A 185 -10.92 -9.81 5.89
N PRO A 186 -10.61 -8.93 6.85
CA PRO A 186 -9.28 -8.81 7.44
C PRO A 186 -8.76 -10.11 8.06
N LEU A 187 -7.48 -10.43 7.82
CA LEU A 187 -6.78 -11.60 8.35
C LEU A 187 -5.68 -11.21 9.34
N CYS A 188 -4.81 -10.28 8.95
CA CYS A 188 -3.74 -9.74 9.80
C CYS A 188 -3.31 -8.35 9.34
N ASP A 189 -2.64 -7.62 10.23
CA ASP A 189 -2.12 -6.29 9.96
C ASP A 189 -0.59 -6.27 9.95
N PHE A 190 -0.05 -5.41 9.10
CA PHE A 190 1.33 -5.02 9.00
C PHE A 190 1.43 -3.51 9.18
N TRP A 191 2.50 -3.08 9.83
CA TRP A 191 2.68 -1.68 10.24
C TRP A 191 3.96 -1.13 9.61
N PRO A 192 3.88 -0.49 8.43
CA PRO A 192 5.06 0.06 7.76
C PRO A 192 5.87 1.02 8.63
N GLY A 193 5.24 1.66 9.62
CA GLY A 193 5.94 2.50 10.59
C GLY A 193 7.06 1.75 11.34
N LEU A 194 6.90 0.46 11.64
CA LEU A 194 7.98 -0.38 12.21
C LEU A 194 9.13 -0.59 11.23
N ALA A 195 8.84 -0.61 9.93
CA ALA A 195 9.80 -0.79 8.85
C ALA A 195 10.44 0.52 8.36
N GLY A 196 10.36 1.60 9.16
CA GLY A 196 11.00 2.88 8.84
C GLY A 196 10.17 3.80 7.97
N TYR A 197 8.86 3.56 7.80
CA TYR A 197 8.02 4.62 7.25
C TYR A 197 8.02 5.80 8.22
N MET A 198 7.88 5.56 9.53
CA MET A 198 8.12 6.57 10.57
C MET A 198 9.50 6.38 11.19
N GLU A 199 10.02 7.41 11.88
CA GLU A 199 11.21 7.22 12.70
C GLU A 199 10.88 6.35 13.92
N VAL A 200 11.53 5.19 14.01
CA VAL A 200 11.38 4.22 15.10
C VAL A 200 12.76 3.73 15.49
N ASN A 201 13.07 3.72 16.79
CA ASN A 201 14.37 3.27 17.32
C ASN A 201 15.57 3.97 16.67
N GLY A 202 15.43 5.24 16.28
CA GLY A 202 16.47 6.02 15.61
C GLY A 202 16.74 5.58 14.16
N TYR A 203 15.80 4.90 13.53
CA TYR A 203 15.82 4.54 12.11
C TYR A 203 14.56 5.04 11.39
N ALA A 204 14.75 5.56 10.19
CA ALA A 204 13.71 5.74 9.19
C ALA A 204 14.29 5.38 7.82
N SER A 205 13.44 4.92 6.90
CA SER A 205 13.80 4.61 5.53
C SER A 205 14.42 5.83 4.86
N GLY A 206 15.61 5.64 4.28
CA GLY A 206 16.38 6.70 3.63
C GLY A 206 17.44 7.38 4.51
N TYR A 207 17.51 7.07 5.81
CA TYR A 207 18.60 7.58 6.65
C TYR A 207 19.95 6.98 6.23
N TRP A 208 20.95 7.83 6.02
CA TRP A 208 22.31 7.38 5.78
C TRP A 208 22.91 6.79 7.07
N ARG A 209 23.34 5.52 7.00
CA ARG A 209 23.88 4.77 8.15
C ARG A 209 25.27 4.18 7.88
N GLY A 210 25.93 4.64 6.82
CA GLY A 210 27.16 4.04 6.30
C GLY A 210 26.87 3.06 5.17
N THR A 211 27.93 2.42 4.66
CA THR A 211 27.85 1.52 3.49
C THR A 211 27.24 0.16 3.79
N ASP A 212 27.36 -0.32 5.04
CA ASP A 212 27.04 -1.69 5.43
C ASP A 212 26.28 -1.73 6.76
N PHE A 213 25.14 -1.04 6.82
CA PHE A 213 24.29 -1.02 8.01
C PHE A 213 23.29 -2.19 8.00
N ILE A 214 23.30 -2.98 9.07
CA ILE A 214 22.33 -4.04 9.35
C ILE A 214 21.90 -3.88 10.80
N ASP A 215 20.59 -3.99 11.05
CA ASP A 215 19.99 -3.96 12.38
C ASP A 215 18.73 -4.84 12.38
N GLY A 216 18.23 -5.16 13.56
CA GLY A 216 17.04 -5.98 13.72
C GLY A 216 16.47 -5.89 15.13
N TYR A 217 15.15 -5.94 15.22
CA TYR A 217 14.45 -5.97 16.51
C TYR A 217 13.15 -6.75 16.35
N THR A 218 12.61 -7.23 17.47
CA THR A 218 11.36 -7.99 17.52
C THR A 218 10.32 -7.20 18.29
N VAL A 219 9.10 -7.17 17.78
CA VAL A 219 7.96 -6.52 18.43
C VAL A 219 6.74 -7.44 18.42
N ASP A 220 5.90 -7.31 19.43
CA ASP A 220 4.56 -7.88 19.43
C ASP A 220 3.61 -6.92 18.71
N THR A 221 3.18 -7.29 17.51
CA THR A 221 2.24 -6.49 16.72
C THR A 221 0.81 -6.53 17.24
N GLY A 222 0.51 -7.37 18.22
CA GLY A 222 -0.76 -7.38 18.95
C GLY A 222 -0.81 -6.37 20.11
N ASP A 223 0.32 -5.82 20.56
CA ASP A 223 0.35 -4.81 21.61
C ASP A 223 0.04 -3.41 21.05
N LEU A 224 -1.16 -2.90 21.35
CA LEU A 224 -1.58 -1.57 20.94
C LEU A 224 -0.69 -0.45 21.47
N ALA A 225 0.02 -0.63 22.60
CA ALA A 225 0.96 0.37 23.09
C ALA A 225 2.20 0.48 22.19
N VAL A 226 2.61 -0.63 21.58
CA VAL A 226 3.71 -0.69 20.59
C VAL A 226 3.26 -0.14 19.24
N ILE A 227 2.02 -0.43 18.84
CA ILE A 227 1.51 -0.08 17.51
C ILE A 227 1.06 1.38 17.38
N ARG A 228 0.39 1.96 18.39
CA ARG A 228 -0.17 3.33 18.30
C ARG A 228 0.83 4.41 17.86
N PRO A 229 2.10 4.41 18.30
CA PRO A 229 3.08 5.41 17.82
C PRO A 229 3.41 5.30 16.33
N VAL A 230 3.16 4.15 15.71
CA VAL A 230 3.55 3.81 14.33
C VAL A 230 2.35 3.52 13.43
N SER A 231 1.13 3.78 13.90
CA SER A 231 -0.13 3.38 13.25
C SER A 231 -0.67 4.38 12.24
N MET A 232 0.13 5.36 11.80
CA MET A 232 -0.31 6.38 10.84
C MET A 232 -0.70 5.74 9.49
N LEU A 233 0.10 4.75 9.06
CA LEU A 233 -0.15 3.91 7.90
C LEU A 233 -0.35 2.48 8.39
N SER A 234 -1.40 1.83 7.90
CA SER A 234 -1.67 0.42 8.14
C SER A 234 -1.75 -0.32 6.82
N GLU A 235 -1.31 -1.57 6.81
CA GLU A 235 -1.61 -2.53 5.75
C GLU A 235 -2.35 -3.70 6.39
N THR A 236 -3.51 -4.07 5.85
CA THR A 236 -4.29 -5.20 6.33
C THR A 236 -4.38 -6.23 5.21
N LEU A 237 -3.82 -7.42 5.42
CA LEU A 237 -4.04 -8.56 4.54
C LEU A 237 -5.46 -9.07 4.72
N CYS A 238 -6.15 -9.30 3.61
CA CYS A 238 -7.55 -9.68 3.56
C CYS A 238 -7.77 -10.89 2.64
N GLU A 239 -8.71 -11.76 3.03
CA GLU A 239 -9.48 -12.52 2.05
C GLU A 239 -10.54 -11.58 1.46
N VAL A 240 -10.71 -11.61 0.14
CA VAL A 240 -11.73 -10.83 -0.55
C VAL A 240 -12.63 -11.70 -1.42
N ARG A 241 -13.88 -11.29 -1.61
CA ARG A 241 -14.84 -11.99 -2.47
C ARG A 241 -15.46 -11.02 -3.47
N MET A 242 -15.49 -11.42 -4.73
CA MET A 242 -16.01 -10.61 -5.83
C MET A 242 -16.59 -11.52 -6.90
N ASP A 243 -17.86 -11.33 -7.29
CA ASP A 243 -18.51 -12.08 -8.37
C ASP A 243 -18.41 -13.62 -8.24
N GLY A 244 -18.47 -14.13 -7.02
CA GLY A 244 -18.32 -15.56 -6.71
C GLY A 244 -16.87 -16.07 -6.71
N LYS A 245 -15.89 -15.22 -7.01
CA LYS A 245 -14.46 -15.50 -6.89
C LYS A 245 -13.97 -15.19 -5.47
N VAL A 246 -12.93 -15.91 -5.05
CA VAL A 246 -12.17 -15.62 -3.82
C VAL A 246 -10.80 -15.13 -4.24
N GLY A 247 -10.34 -14.06 -3.60
CA GLY A 247 -9.02 -13.49 -3.80
C GLY A 247 -8.36 -13.14 -2.48
N HIS A 248 -7.10 -12.75 -2.54
CA HIS A 248 -6.34 -12.29 -1.39
C HIS A 248 -5.59 -11.02 -1.74
N GLY A 249 -5.38 -10.17 -0.75
CA GLY A 249 -4.68 -8.92 -1.02
C GLY A 249 -4.68 -7.96 0.14
N LEU A 250 -4.16 -6.76 -0.13
CA LEU A 250 -3.90 -5.75 0.88
C LEU A 250 -4.93 -4.64 0.78
N VAL A 251 -5.41 -4.21 1.94
CA VAL A 251 -5.98 -2.88 2.14
C VAL A 251 -4.95 -2.04 2.87
N GLU A 252 -4.30 -1.12 2.16
CA GLU A 252 -3.46 -0.10 2.78
C GLU A 252 -4.32 1.11 3.13
N MET A 253 -4.06 1.76 4.26
CA MET A 253 -4.91 2.82 4.77
C MET A 253 -4.16 3.87 5.59
N VAL A 254 -4.49 5.13 5.33
CA VAL A 254 -4.23 6.26 6.23
C VAL A 254 -5.57 6.88 6.57
N PHE A 255 -5.91 6.90 7.85
CA PHE A 255 -7.15 7.51 8.31
C PHE A 255 -6.87 8.41 9.51
N MET A 256 -6.98 9.72 9.29
CA MET A 256 -6.67 10.75 10.28
C MET A 256 -7.77 11.81 10.34
N GLY A 257 -7.94 12.47 11.48
CA GLY A 257 -8.87 13.58 11.62
C GLY A 257 -10.34 13.17 11.55
N ALA A 258 -11.19 14.15 11.26
CA ALA A 258 -12.63 13.92 11.10
C ALA A 258 -12.93 13.17 9.79
N TYR A 259 -13.96 12.33 9.85
CA TYR A 259 -14.62 11.75 8.69
C TYR A 259 -16.06 11.36 9.11
N PRO A 260 -17.00 12.33 9.12
CA PRO A 260 -18.30 12.17 9.78
C PRO A 260 -19.15 11.02 9.24
N ARG A 261 -18.97 10.62 7.97
CA ARG A 261 -19.65 9.47 7.36
C ARG A 261 -19.45 8.18 8.17
N TYR A 262 -18.32 8.03 8.85
CA TYR A 262 -18.02 6.89 9.72
C TYR A 262 -18.07 7.22 11.22
N GLY A 263 -18.61 8.39 11.59
CA GLY A 263 -18.77 8.80 12.98
C GLY A 263 -17.54 9.44 13.62
N TYR A 264 -16.45 9.67 12.87
CA TYR A 264 -15.26 10.34 13.38
C TYR A 264 -15.39 11.86 13.20
N THR A 265 -15.31 12.62 14.29
CA THR A 265 -15.57 14.08 14.27
C THR A 265 -14.39 14.93 14.73
N GLY A 266 -13.23 14.32 14.98
CA GLY A 266 -12.03 15.03 15.44
C GLY A 266 -10.73 14.29 15.11
N TRP A 267 -9.63 14.93 15.48
CA TRP A 267 -8.26 14.44 15.34
C TRP A 267 -7.90 13.42 16.41
#